data_AF-A0A3C1Y6J8-F1
#
_entry.id   AF-A0A3C1Y6J8-F1
#
_cell.length_a   1.000
_cell.length_b   1.000
_cell.length_c   1.000
_cell.angle_alpha   90.00
_cell.angle_beta   90.00
_cell.angle_gamma   90.00
#
_symmetry.space_group_name_H-M   'P 1'
#
loop_
_entity.id
_entity.type
_entity.pdbx_description
1 polymer ?
#
loop_
_entity_poly.entity_id
_entity_poly.type
_entity_poly.pdbx_seq_one_letter_code
_entity_poly.pdbx_strand_id
1 'polypeptide(L)' 'WKPMHRQPVYANNPAYINGVSDSLFRRGLCLPAGPYVTDDDVRYIADTIKASILR' A
#
# COMPACT_ATOMS: atom_id res chain seq x y z
N TRP A 1 3.54 -2.32 -3.14
CA TRP A 1 4.32 -2.98 -4.21
C TRP A 1 3.43 -3.34 -5.37
N LYS A 2 3.81 -3.00 -6.61
CA LYS A 2 3.08 -3.40 -7.82
C LYS A 2 3.40 -4.87 -8.14
N PRO A 3 2.40 -5.76 -8.30
CA PRO A 3 2.63 -7.19 -8.51
C PRO A 3 3.53 -7.49 -9.71
N MET A 4 4.36 -8.54 -9.61
CA MET A 4 5.37 -8.87 -10.63
C MET A 4 4.74 -9.16 -12.00
N HIS A 5 3.59 -9.83 -12.04
CA HIS A 5 2.85 -10.11 -13.28
C HIS A 5 2.34 -8.86 -14.00
N ARG A 6 2.47 -7.67 -13.40
CA ARG A 6 2.14 -6.38 -14.02
C ARG A 6 3.36 -5.57 -14.43
N GLN A 7 4.57 -6.09 -14.22
CA GLN A 7 5.80 -5.43 -14.62
C GLN A 7 6.17 -5.84 -16.04
N PRO A 8 6.53 -4.88 -16.92
CA PRO A 8 6.92 -5.20 -18.30
C PRO A 8 8.08 -6.21 -18.38
N VAL A 9 9.02 -6.16 -17.43
CA VAL A 9 10.18 -7.07 -17.38
C VAL A 9 9.79 -8.54 -17.18
N TYR A 10 8.59 -8.82 -16.68
CA TYR A 10 8.09 -10.19 -16.45
C TYR A 10 6.93 -10.57 -17.39
N ALA A 11 6.75 -9.88 -18.53
CA ALA A 11 5.62 -10.10 -19.43
C ALA A 11 5.52 -11.54 -19.98
N ASN A 12 6.65 -12.23 -20.12
CA ASN A 12 6.74 -13.58 -20.67
C ASN A 12 6.89 -14.68 -19.61
N ASN A 13 6.81 -14.33 -18.32
CA ASN A 13 6.94 -15.29 -17.23
C ASN A 13 5.55 -15.85 -16.85
N PRO A 14 5.46 -17.12 -16.43
CA PRO A 14 4.20 -17.66 -15.93
C PRO A 14 3.74 -16.92 -14.66
N ALA A 15 2.44 -16.67 -14.56
CA ALA A 15 1.82 -16.04 -13.41
C ALA A 15 0.55 -16.81 -12.99
N TYR A 16 0.53 -17.29 -11.76
CA TYR A 16 -0.64 -17.94 -11.16
C TYR A 16 -1.35 -16.91 -10.29
N ILE A 17 -2.54 -16.48 -10.71
CA ILE A 17 -3.22 -15.33 -10.12
C ILE A 17 -4.56 -15.71 -9.52
N ASN A 18 -4.91 -15.04 -8.42
CA ASN A 18 -6.23 -15.08 -7.78
C ASN A 18 -6.78 -13.67 -7.51
N GLY A 19 -6.10 -12.63 -8.01
CA GLY A 19 -6.48 -11.22 -7.84
C GLY A 19 -6.14 -10.57 -6.49
N VAL A 20 -5.61 -11.32 -5.52
CA VAL A 20 -5.32 -10.78 -4.17
C VAL A 20 -4.25 -9.69 -4.23
N SER A 21 -3.13 -9.93 -4.92
CA SER A 21 -2.03 -8.96 -5.01
C SER A 21 -2.43 -7.68 -5.74
N ASP A 22 -3.26 -7.76 -6.78
CA ASP A 22 -3.85 -6.60 -7.47
C ASP A 22 -4.79 -5.81 -6.55
N SER A 23 -5.61 -6.51 -5.77
CA SER A 23 -6.54 -5.91 -4.81
C SER A 23 -5.82 -5.16 -3.69
N LEU A 24 -4.71 -5.72 -3.21
CA LEU A 24 -3.84 -5.08 -2.22
C LEU A 24 -3.10 -3.88 -2.80
N PHE A 25 -2.56 -3.97 -4.02
CA PHE A 25 -1.88 -2.84 -4.65
C PHE A 25 -2.82 -1.65 -4.89
N ARG A 26 -4.08 -1.91 -5.25
CA ARG A 26 -5.09 -0.88 -5.52
C ARG A 26 -5.57 -0.13 -4.28
N ARG A 27 -5.60 -0.79 -3.11
CA ARG A 27 -6.24 -0.24 -1.88
C ARG A 27 -5.27 -0.07 -0.70
N GLY A 28 -4.09 -0.68 -0.78
CA GLY A 28 -3.10 -0.65 0.28
C GLY A 28 -2.26 0.63 0.20
N LEU A 29 -1.91 1.14 1.38
CA LEU A 29 -1.00 2.26 1.56
C LEU A 29 0.03 1.86 2.63
N CYS A 30 1.30 2.12 2.38
CA CYS A 30 2.34 1.99 3.40
C CYS A 30 2.40 3.29 4.21
N LEU A 31 2.35 3.17 5.53
CA LEU A 31 2.38 4.32 6.45
C LEU A 31 3.76 4.45 7.12
N PRO A 32 4.13 5.64 7.61
CA PRO A 32 5.31 5.81 8.46
C PRO A 32 5.20 4.89 9.70
N ALA A 33 6.18 4.02 9.87
CA ALA A 33 6.22 3.03 10.96
C ALA A 33 7.66 2.75 11.44
N GLY A 34 8.55 3.74 11.28
CA GLY A 34 9.94 3.64 11.71
C GLY A 34 10.09 3.74 13.24
N PRO A 35 11.25 3.37 13.80
CA PRO A 35 11.49 3.38 15.25
C PRO A 35 11.44 4.77 15.89
N TYR A 36 11.51 5.84 15.09
CA TYR A 36 11.38 7.22 15.54
C TYR A 36 9.98 7.81 15.39
N VAL A 37 9.01 7.01 14.93
CA VAL A 37 7.61 7.43 14.89
C VAL A 37 7.07 7.37 16.31
N THR A 38 6.75 8.54 16.87
CA THR A 38 6.18 8.66 18.21
C THR A 38 4.67 8.44 18.18
N ASP A 39 4.04 8.25 19.34
CA ASP A 39 2.58 8.14 19.45
C ASP A 39 1.86 9.41 18.95
N ASP A 40 2.49 10.58 19.10
CA ASP A 40 1.95 11.85 18.60
C ASP A 40 2.02 11.90 17.06
N ASP A 41 3.10 11.39 16.46
CA ASP A 41 3.19 11.22 15.00
C ASP A 41 2.11 10.27 14.49
N VAL A 42 1.90 9.13 15.17
CA VAL A 42 0.83 8.17 14.81
C VAL A 42 -0.54 8.85 14.83
N ARG A 43 -0.84 9.63 15.88
CA ARG A 43 -2.11 10.36 15.99
C ARG A 43 -2.27 11.37 14.85
N TYR A 44 -1.25 12.18 14.60
CA TYR A 44 -1.24 13.14 13.50
C TYR A 44 -1.47 12.49 12.13
N ILE A 45 -0.78 11.38 11.85
CA ILE A 45 -0.93 10.62 10.60
C ILE A 45 -2.38 10.10 10.47
N ALA A 46 -2.91 9.48 11.52
CA ALA A 46 -4.26 8.92 11.50
C ALA A 46 -5.34 10.00 11.29
N ASP A 47 -5.21 11.13 11.97
CA ASP A 47 -6.18 12.24 11.86
C ASP A 47 -6.10 12.92 10.50
N THR A 48 -4.89 13.09 9.94
CA THR A 48 -4.70 13.60 8.58
C THR A 48 -5.35 12.68 7.54
N ILE A 49 -5.19 11.36 7.67
CA ILE A 49 -5.82 10.38 6.77
C ILE A 49 -7.34 10.50 6.86
N LYS A 50 -7.91 10.48 8.08
CA LYS A 50 -9.36 10.62 8.29
C LYS A 50 -9.90 11.90 7.65
N ALA A 51 -9.26 13.04 7.89
CA ALA A 51 -9.64 14.33 7.32
C ALA A 51 -9.55 14.37 5.78
N SER A 52 -8.70 13.54 5.18
CA SER A 52 -8.49 13.47 3.73
C SER A 52 -9.49 12.56 3.01
N ILE A 53 -10.02 11.52 3.69
CA ILE A 53 -10.87 10.49 3.07
C ILE A 53 -12.33 10.51 3.55
N LEU A 54 -12.64 11.15 4.68
CA LEU A 54 -13.99 11.22 5.26
C LEU A 54 -14.69 12.56 4.99
N ARG A 55 -14.34 13.25 3.89
CA ARG A 55 -15.05 14.46 3.46
C ARG A 55 -16.45 14.15 2.95
#